data_AF-A0A7C0ZPC0-F1
#
_entry.id   AF-A0A7C0ZPC0-F1
#
_cell.length_a   1.000
_cell.length_b   1.000
_cell.length_c   1.000
_cell.angle_alpha   90.00
_cell.angle_beta   90.00
_cell.angle_gamma   90.00
#
_symmetry.space_group_name_H-M   'P 1'
#
loop_
_entity.id
_entity.type
_entity.pdbx_description
1 polymer ?
#
loop_
_entity_poly.entity_id
_entity_poly.type
_entity_poly.pdbx_seq_one_letter_code
_entity_poly.pdbx_strand_id
1 'polypeptide(L)'
;FTMKGHNLHCKVTVPLTTAILGGRVDVPTFDGKAVLTLPPGTQPGQKFRLQGKGVKKNKTENYGDEIIEIAVNIPKKLTPEAKKLVEKLDAVIYRSGKR
;
A
#
# COMPACT_ATOMS: atom_id res chain seq x y z
N PHE A 1 -10.32 9.80 -5.25
CA PHE A 1 -11.21 8.69 -4.89
C PHE A 1 -12.12 8.38 -6.05
N THR A 2 -12.47 7.12 -6.28
CA THR A 2 -13.44 6.71 -7.30
C THR A 2 -14.56 5.94 -6.61
N MET A 3 -15.80 6.40 -6.77
CA MET A 3 -16.95 5.73 -6.18
C MET A 3 -17.41 4.59 -7.10
N LYS A 4 -17.64 3.40 -6.51
CA LYS A 4 -18.22 2.24 -7.19
C LYS A 4 -19.35 1.69 -6.32
N GLY A 5 -20.59 2.01 -6.69
CA GLY A 5 -21.74 1.79 -5.83
C GLY A 5 -21.59 2.59 -4.52
N HIS A 6 -21.57 1.89 -3.39
CA HIS A 6 -21.36 2.51 -2.08
C HIS A 6 -19.91 2.46 -1.58
N ASN A 7 -19.03 1.79 -2.34
CA ASN A 7 -17.62 1.65 -1.97
C ASN A 7 -16.78 2.77 -2.58
N LEU A 8 -15.76 3.20 -1.83
CA LEU A 8 -14.79 4.18 -2.28
C LEU A 8 -13.50 3.47 -2.63
N HIS A 9 -12.88 3.86 -3.73
CA HIS A 9 -11.57 3.36 -4.14
C HIS A 9 -10.55 4.49 -4.08
N CYS A 10 -9.43 4.25 -3.44
CA CYS A 10 -8.30 5.15 -3.44
C CYS A 10 -7.01 4.39 -3.76
N LYS A 11 -6.03 5.12 -4.28
CA LYS A 11 -4.70 4.59 -4.56
C LYS A 11 -3.72 5.30 -3.65
N VAL A 12 -2.96 4.52 -2.88
CA VAL A 12 -1.96 5.05 -1.95
C VAL A 12 -0.59 4.60 -2.39
N THR A 13 0.30 5.57 -2.55
CA THR A 13 1.69 5.32 -2.89
C THR A 13 2.51 5.15 -1.62
N VAL A 14 3.23 4.04 -1.52
CA VAL A 14 4.08 3.71 -0.37
C VAL A 14 5.54 3.56 -0.78
N PRO A 15 6.51 3.83 0.12
CA PRO A 15 7.92 3.62 -0.18
C PRO A 15 8.24 2.14 -0.46
N LEU A 16 9.20 1.88 -1.36
CA LEU A 16 9.71 0.54 -1.64
C LEU A 16 10.13 -0.20 -0.36
N THR A 17 10.82 0.48 0.55
CA THR A 17 11.27 -0.12 1.83
C THR A 17 10.11 -0.57 2.70
N THR A 18 9.05 0.24 2.81
CA THR A 18 7.83 -0.11 3.55
C THR A 18 7.07 -1.25 2.89
N ALA A 19 7.04 -1.33 1.56
CA ALA A 19 6.43 -2.46 0.86
C ALA A 19 7.18 -3.77 1.14
N ILE A 20 8.53 -3.73 1.18
CA ILE A 20 9.38 -4.90 1.46
C ILE A 20 9.28 -5.30 2.94
N LEU A 21 9.50 -4.37 3.86
CA LEU A 21 9.66 -4.65 5.29
C LEU A 21 8.34 -4.67 6.06
N GLY A 22 7.25 -4.17 5.45
CA GLY A 22 6.02 -3.86 6.15
C GLY A 22 6.13 -2.56 6.95
N GLY A 23 5.05 -2.19 7.62
CA GLY A 23 5.03 -1.01 8.47
C GLY A 23 3.63 -0.41 8.62
N ARG A 24 3.57 0.80 9.16
CA ARG A 24 2.33 1.56 9.31
C ARG A 24 2.37 2.75 8.37
N VAL A 25 1.31 2.95 7.61
CA VAL A 25 1.17 4.08 6.69
C VAL A 25 -0.13 4.81 6.95
N ASP A 26 -0.07 6.13 6.95
CA ASP A 26 -1.27 6.95 7.01
C ASP A 26 -1.93 6.96 5.63
N VAL A 27 -3.19 6.53 5.60
CA VAL A 27 -3.99 6.50 4.37
C VAL A 27 -5.08 7.57 4.46
N PRO A 28 -5.27 8.36 3.40
CA PRO A 28 -6.38 9.30 3.35
C PRO A 28 -7.67 8.50 3.22
N THR A 29 -8.63 8.80 4.08
CA THR A 29 -10.00 8.28 4.01
C THR A 29 -10.96 9.39 3.65
N PHE A 30 -12.17 9.04 3.25
CA PHE A 30 -13.20 10.04 2.96
C PHE A 30 -13.55 10.93 4.16
N ASP A 31 -13.48 10.37 5.36
CA ASP A 31 -13.80 11.03 6.63
C ASP A 31 -12.57 11.54 7.41
N GLY A 32 -11.37 11.48 6.82
CA GLY A 32 -10.13 11.95 7.45
C GLY A 32 -8.91 11.11 7.10
N LYS A 33 -8.26 10.54 8.11
CA LYS A 33 -7.10 9.67 7.96
C LYS A 33 -7.31 8.40 8.76
N ALA A 34 -6.82 7.29 8.23
CA ALA A 34 -6.69 6.04 8.96
C ALA A 34 -5.24 5.55 8.92
N VAL A 35 -4.87 4.71 9.88
CA VAL A 35 -3.56 4.04 9.86
C VAL A 35 -3.76 2.65 9.29
N LEU A 36 -3.10 2.36 8.17
CA LEU A 36 -3.08 1.03 7.57
C LEU A 36 -1.78 0.31 7.93
N THR A 37 -1.91 -0.88 8.49
CA THR A 37 -0.77 -1.77 8.75
C THR A 37 -0.51 -2.62 7.51
N LEU A 38 0.65 -2.45 6.90
CA LEU A 38 1.10 -3.22 5.75
C LEU A 38 1.93 -4.43 6.21
N PRO A 39 1.57 -5.66 5.79
CA PRO A 39 2.41 -6.81 6.03
C PRO A 39 3.73 -6.70 5.22
N PRO A 40 4.82 -7.33 5.69
CA PRO A 40 6.04 -7.47 4.89
C PRO A 40 5.76 -8.14 3.55
N GLY A 41 6.46 -7.70 2.50
CA GLY A 41 6.26 -8.21 1.14
C GLY A 41 4.95 -7.79 0.47
N THR A 42 4.36 -6.66 0.88
CA THR A 42 3.16 -6.10 0.22
C THR A 42 3.44 -5.82 -1.25
N GLN A 43 2.58 -6.32 -2.14
CA GLN A 43 2.77 -6.22 -3.58
C GLN A 43 2.10 -4.98 -4.19
N PRO A 44 2.65 -4.41 -5.28
CA PRO A 44 1.95 -3.40 -6.07
C PRO A 44 0.59 -3.92 -6.57
N GLY A 45 -0.46 -3.10 -6.47
CA GLY A 45 -1.82 -3.47 -6.85
C GLY A 45 -2.59 -4.26 -5.78
N GLN A 46 -1.93 -4.66 -4.68
CA GLN A 46 -2.62 -5.29 -3.55
C GLN A 46 -3.66 -4.34 -2.96
N LYS A 47 -4.82 -4.90 -2.59
CA LYS A 47 -5.96 -4.13 -2.10
C LYS A 47 -6.22 -4.43 -0.63
N PHE A 48 -6.42 -3.37 0.14
CA PHE A 48 -6.80 -3.43 1.55
C PHE A 48 -8.20 -2.84 1.70
N ARG A 49 -9.00 -3.42 2.59
CA ARG A 49 -10.38 -3.02 2.84
C ARG A 49 -10.50 -2.39 4.22
N LEU A 50 -10.93 -1.14 4.26
CA LEU A 50 -11.37 -0.47 5.47
C LEU A 50 -12.89 -0.56 5.56
N GLN A 51 -13.37 -1.41 6.46
CA GLN A 51 -14.79 -1.67 6.62
C GLN A 51 -15.50 -0.43 7.16
N GLY A 52 -16.64 -0.08 6.56
CA GLY A 52 -17.50 1.01 7.04
C GLY A 52 -16.97 2.42 6.80
N LYS A 53 -15.90 2.57 6.01
CA LYS A 53 -15.30 3.86 5.63
C LYS A 53 -15.77 4.38 4.26
N GLY A 54 -16.71 3.69 3.62
CA GLY A 54 -17.33 4.11 2.37
C GLY A 54 -18.51 5.06 2.57
N VAL A 55 -19.35 5.20 1.54
CA VAL A 55 -20.49 6.12 1.56
C VAL A 55 -21.67 5.49 2.30
N LYS A 56 -22.44 6.30 3.04
CA LYS A 56 -23.66 5.86 3.72
C LYS A 56 -24.66 5.28 2.70
N LYS A 57 -25.22 4.11 3.00
CA LYS A 57 -26.32 3.48 2.25
C LYS A 57 -27.64 4.12 2.72
N ASN A 58 -28.57 4.35 1.79
CA ASN A 58 -29.85 5.01 2.05
C ASN A 58 -30.56 4.52 3.33
N LYS A 59 -31.26 5.43 4.05
CA LYS A 59 -32.16 5.24 5.22
C LYS A 59 -31.69 4.28 6.35
N THR A 60 -30.47 3.76 6.30
CA THR A 60 -29.89 2.85 7.29
C THR A 60 -28.54 3.40 7.77
N GLU A 61 -28.05 2.96 8.93
CA GLU A 61 -26.72 3.30 9.43
C GLU A 61 -25.59 2.48 8.78
N ASN A 62 -25.89 1.79 7.67
CA ASN A 62 -24.91 0.96 6.97
C ASN A 62 -24.03 1.81 6.05
N TYR A 63 -22.72 1.73 6.23
CA TYR A 63 -21.74 2.35 5.35
C TYR A 63 -21.20 1.33 4.33
N GLY A 64 -20.78 1.80 3.16
CA GLY A 64 -19.93 1.01 2.28
C GLY A 64 -18.51 0.86 2.83
N ASP A 65 -17.63 0.27 2.03
CA ASP A 65 -16.23 0.08 2.39
C ASP A 65 -15.32 1.01 1.59
N GLU A 66 -14.15 1.32 2.15
CA GLU A 66 -13.08 1.96 1.42
C GLU A 66 -12.02 0.93 1.02
N ILE A 67 -11.71 0.86 -0.27
CA ILE A 67 -10.76 -0.06 -0.87
C ILE A 67 -9.52 0.72 -1.30
N ILE A 68 -8.42 0.38 -0.65
CA ILE A 68 -7.12 1.03 -0.82
C ILE A 68 -6.26 0.13 -1.70
N GLU A 69 -5.90 0.60 -2.89
CA GLU A 69 -4.94 -0.04 -3.77
C GLU A 69 -3.53 0.52 -3.52
N ILE A 70 -2.56 -0.37 -3.26
CA ILE A 70 -1.18 0.03 -3.01
C ILE A 70 -0.44 0.24 -4.33
N ALA A 71 0.22 1.38 -4.46
CA ALA A 71 1.25 1.64 -5.46
C ALA A 71 2.61 1.71 -4.76
N VAL A 72 3.65 1.12 -5.34
CA VAL A 72 5.00 1.21 -4.78
C VAL A 72 5.78 2.30 -5.49
N ASN A 73 6.34 3.24 -4.73
CA ASN A 73 7.25 4.25 -5.26
C ASN A 73 8.66 3.66 -5.38
N ILE A 74 9.10 3.48 -6.64
CA ILE A 74 10.46 3.07 -6.95
C ILE A 74 11.25 4.34 -7.32
N PRO A 75 12.30 4.69 -6.56
CA PRO A 75 13.07 5.91 -6.81
C PRO A 75 13.78 5.85 -8.17
N LYS A 76 13.64 6.92 -8.97
CA LYS A 76 14.27 7.03 -10.31
C LYS A 76 15.78 7.28 -10.25
N LYS A 77 16.30 7.78 -9.13
CA LYS A 77 17.71 8.09 -8.90
C LYS A 77 18.13 7.49 -7.56
N LEU A 78 19.28 6.84 -7.55
CA LEU A 78 19.88 6.24 -6.35
C LEU A 78 21.23 6.89 -6.10
N THR A 79 21.55 7.16 -4.84
CA THR A 79 22.91 7.52 -4.44
C THR A 79 23.85 6.33 -4.64
N PRO A 80 25.17 6.55 -4.74
CA PRO A 80 26.14 5.45 -4.85
C PRO A 80 26.01 4.42 -3.71
N GLU A 81 25.70 4.90 -2.51
CA GLU A 81 25.46 4.04 -1.33
C GLU A 81 24.18 3.21 -1.48
N ALA A 82 23.06 3.84 -1.85
CA ALA A 82 21.79 3.15 -2.04
C ALA A 82 21.89 2.09 -3.16
N LYS A 83 22.61 2.38 -4.25
CA LYS A 83 22.88 1.42 -5.31
C LYS A 83 23.61 0.17 -4.80
N LYS A 84 24.69 0.36 -4.02
CA LYS A 84 25.44 -0.75 -3.40
C LYS A 84 24.57 -1.61 -2.49
N LEU A 85 23.64 -1.00 -1.73
CA LEU A 85 22.71 -1.74 -0.87
C LEU A 85 21.72 -2.58 -1.67
N VAL A 86 21.17 -2.04 -2.75
CA VAL A 86 20.25 -2.79 -3.62
C VAL A 86 20.98 -3.93 -4.34
N GLU A 87 22.21 -3.74 -4.79
CA GLU A 87 23.02 -4.82 -5.39
C GLU A 87 23.32 -5.96 -4.39
N LYS A 88 23.62 -5.62 -3.13
CA LYS A 88 23.76 -6.62 -2.06
C LYS A 88 22.45 -7.36 -1.81
N LEU A 89 21.33 -6.63 -1.78
CA LEU A 89 20.01 -7.23 -1.60
C LEU A 89 19.66 -8.20 -2.75
N ASP A 90 19.93 -7.81 -4.00
CA ASP A 90 19.76 -8.66 -5.19
C ASP A 90 20.56 -9.96 -5.08
N ALA A 91 21.84 -9.85 -4.68
CA ALA A 91 22.69 -11.01 -4.48
C ALA A 91 22.12 -11.96 -3.40
N VAL A 92 21.65 -11.41 -2.27
CA VAL A 92 21.08 -12.24 -1.19
C VAL A 92 19.78 -12.92 -1.61
N ILE A 93 18.87 -12.19 -2.27
CA ILE A 93 17.54 -12.71 -2.62
C ILE A 93 17.60 -13.72 -3.77
N TYR A 94 18.35 -13.42 -4.84
CA TYR A 94 18.27 -14.21 -6.08
C TYR A 94 19.52 -15.08 -6.34
N ARG A 95 20.70 -14.71 -5.84
CA ARG A 95 21.93 -15.47 -6.11
C ARG A 95 22.22 -16.53 -5.05
N SER A 96 21.77 -16.35 -3.81
CA SER A 96 21.87 -17.37 -2.76
C SER A 96 20.98 -18.60 -3.01
N GLY A 97 19.98 -18.48 -3.87
CA GLY A 97 19.03 -19.55 -4.22
C GLY A 97 19.44 -20.43 -5.42
N LYS A 98 20.60 -20.19 -6.05
CA LYS A 98 21.19 -21.14 -7.00
C LYS A 98 22.03 -22.17 -6.22
N ARG A 99 21.34 -23.08 -5.52
CA ARG A 99 21.85 -24.39 -5.09
C ARG A 99 20.75 -25.42 -5.27
#